data_AF-A0A7X5TRQ7-F1
#
_entry.id   AF-A0A7X5TRQ7-F1
#
_cell.length_a   1.000
_cell.length_b   1.000
_cell.length_c   1.000
_cell.angle_alpha   90.00
_cell.angle_beta   90.00
_cell.angle_gamma   90.00
#
_symmetry.space_group_name_H-M   'P 1'
#
loop_
_entity.id
_entity.type
_entity.pdbx_description
1 polymer ?
#
loop_
_entity_poly.entity_id
_entity_poly.type
_entity_poly.pdbx_seq_one_letter_code
_entity_poly.pdbx_strand_id
1 'polypeptide(L)'
;MAAPLDLDILAGLRAIGIHEPSPEEPLHVRLVSALYRTRGESWGNALIAIKFEFNWACNQAGEVYANAKTDYERLIDIETTKIRATQEKVSRAEAEQIVRATEEAYKLKLAFLVAEKREQSMRKFLDTLGEALELHRTDRADKRKTDSFHAEAGV
;
A
#
# COMPACT_ATOMS: atom_id res chain seq x y z
N MET A 1 -9.41 -4.97 -26.93
CA MET A 1 -8.07 -4.43 -26.62
C MET A 1 -8.25 -3.05 -26.03
N ALA A 2 -7.75 -2.78 -24.83
CA ALA A 2 -7.77 -1.43 -24.26
C ALA A 2 -6.89 -0.51 -25.12
N ALA A 3 -7.31 0.74 -25.31
CA ALA A 3 -6.50 1.72 -26.03
C ALA A 3 -5.14 1.91 -25.32
N PRO A 4 -4.04 2.10 -26.06
CA PRO A 4 -2.74 2.37 -25.46
C PRO A 4 -2.81 3.64 -24.61
N LEU A 5 -2.19 3.61 -23.42
CA LEU A 5 -2.12 4.77 -22.54
C LEU A 5 -1.24 5.86 -23.14
N ASP A 6 -1.62 7.13 -22.93
CA ASP A 6 -0.83 8.28 -23.35
C ASP A 6 0.57 8.26 -22.67
N LEU A 7 1.58 8.76 -23.39
CA LEU A 7 2.98 8.73 -22.96
C LEU A 7 3.23 9.52 -21.66
N ASP A 8 2.51 10.62 -21.44
CA ASP A 8 2.60 11.44 -20.23
C ASP A 8 2.04 10.70 -19.01
N ILE A 9 0.98 9.93 -19.17
CA ILE A 9 0.42 9.08 -18.11
C ILE A 9 1.39 7.95 -17.77
N LEU A 10 1.96 7.29 -18.78
CA LEU A 10 2.98 6.26 -18.56
C LEU A 10 4.22 6.82 -17.86
N ALA A 11 4.66 8.03 -18.21
CA ALA A 11 5.76 8.70 -17.54
C ALA A 11 5.44 8.99 -16.06
N GLY A 12 4.23 9.47 -15.75
CA GLY A 12 3.77 9.70 -14.39
C GLY A 12 3.74 8.42 -13.53
N LEU A 13 3.26 7.31 -14.10
CA LEU A 13 3.26 5.99 -13.44
C LEU A 13 4.67 5.47 -13.20
N ARG A 14 5.58 5.61 -14.18
CA ARG A 14 6.99 5.20 -14.03
C ARG A 14 7.72 6.03 -12.97
N ALA A 15 7.38 7.31 -12.84
CA ALA A 15 7.96 8.18 -11.82
C ALA A 15 7.65 7.71 -10.38
N ILE A 16 6.58 6.92 -10.20
CA ILE A 16 6.20 6.30 -8.92
C ILE A 16 6.47 4.79 -8.89
N GLY A 17 7.29 4.27 -9.80
CA GLY A 17 7.72 2.86 -9.81
C GLY A 17 6.74 1.87 -10.46
N ILE A 18 5.69 2.34 -11.14
CA ILE A 18 4.76 1.48 -11.87
C ILE A 18 5.16 1.44 -13.34
N HIS A 19 5.89 0.40 -13.72
CA HIS A 19 6.44 0.24 -15.08
C HIS A 19 5.45 -0.43 -16.04
N GLU A 20 4.63 -1.34 -15.53
CA GLU A 20 3.68 -2.15 -16.29
C GLU A 20 2.28 -2.04 -15.67
N PRO A 21 1.52 -0.97 -15.99
CA PRO A 21 0.17 -0.81 -15.47
C PRO A 21 -0.76 -1.87 -16.04
N SER A 22 -1.38 -2.63 -15.14
CA SER A 22 -2.43 -3.61 -15.46
C SER A 22 -3.83 -3.02 -15.30
N PRO A 23 -4.76 -3.23 -16.26
CA PRO A 23 -6.16 -2.82 -16.12
C PRO A 23 -6.95 -3.71 -15.14
N GLU A 24 -6.39 -4.84 -14.73
CA GLU A 24 -7.01 -5.76 -13.77
C GLU A 24 -6.69 -5.37 -12.32
N GLU A 25 -5.66 -4.55 -12.10
CA GLU A 25 -5.27 -4.06 -10.77
C GLU A 25 -6.01 -2.76 -10.46
N PRO A 26 -6.95 -2.76 -9.48
CA PRO A 26 -7.80 -1.59 -9.21
C PRO A 26 -7.03 -0.32 -8.86
N LEU A 27 -5.89 -0.46 -8.17
CA LEU A 27 -5.03 0.67 -7.85
C LEU A 27 -4.46 1.31 -9.13
N HIS A 28 -3.99 0.52 -10.09
CA HIS A 28 -3.44 1.05 -11.34
C HIS A 28 -4.49 1.83 -12.14
N VAL A 29 -5.72 1.31 -12.23
CA VAL A 29 -6.83 1.98 -12.90
C VAL A 29 -7.15 3.33 -12.25
N ARG A 30 -7.15 3.37 -10.91
CA ARG A 30 -7.35 4.60 -10.15
C ARG A 30 -6.22 5.61 -10.34
N LEU A 31 -4.97 5.15 -10.36
CA LEU A 31 -3.81 6.01 -10.59
C LEU A 31 -3.79 6.60 -11.99
N VAL A 32 -4.12 5.80 -13.01
CA VAL A 32 -4.34 6.29 -14.38
C VAL A 32 -5.40 7.38 -14.39
N SER A 33 -6.54 7.15 -13.71
CA SER A 33 -7.62 8.12 -13.63
C SER A 33 -7.22 9.39 -12.86
N ALA A 34 -6.42 9.27 -11.80
CA ALA A 34 -5.87 10.40 -11.06
C ALA A 34 -4.95 11.25 -11.94
N LEU A 35 -4.03 10.63 -12.68
CA LEU A 35 -3.12 11.31 -13.59
C LEU A 35 -3.85 12.01 -14.73
N TYR A 36 -4.89 11.40 -15.31
CA TYR A 36 -5.73 12.05 -16.31
C TYR A 36 -6.49 13.25 -15.74
N ARG A 37 -7.01 13.17 -14.51
CA ARG A 37 -7.72 14.29 -13.85
C ARG A 37 -6.81 15.48 -13.58
N THR A 38 -5.54 15.24 -13.26
CA THR A 38 -4.55 16.28 -12.98
C THR A 38 -3.73 16.66 -14.22
N ARG A 39 -4.18 16.28 -15.42
CA ARG A 39 -3.47 16.59 -16.66
C ARG A 39 -3.47 18.10 -16.91
N GLY A 40 -2.29 18.65 -17.17
CA GLY A 40 -2.10 20.09 -17.32
C GLY A 40 -1.95 20.85 -16.00
N GLU A 41 -2.11 20.17 -14.85
CA GLU A 41 -1.75 20.73 -13.56
C GLU A 41 -0.26 20.51 -13.23
N SER A 42 0.19 21.11 -12.13
CA SER A 42 1.57 20.88 -11.67
C SER A 42 1.77 19.46 -11.14
N TRP A 43 3.00 18.95 -11.26
CA TRP A 43 3.36 17.62 -10.75
C TRP A 43 3.03 17.43 -9.26
N GLY A 44 3.13 18.49 -8.44
CA GLY A 44 2.70 18.44 -7.05
C GLY A 44 1.22 18.09 -6.86
N ASN A 45 0.33 18.58 -7.73
CA ASN A 45 -1.09 18.23 -7.67
C ASN A 45 -1.33 16.78 -8.10
N ALA A 46 -0.60 16.32 -9.13
CA ALA A 46 -0.61 14.91 -9.55
C ALA A 46 -0.16 13.99 -8.41
N LEU A 47 0.93 14.32 -7.70
CA LEU A 47 1.42 13.57 -6.54
C LEU A 47 0.41 13.55 -5.38
N ILE A 48 -0.31 14.66 -5.12
CA ILE A 48 -1.38 14.69 -4.12
C ILE A 48 -2.52 13.74 -4.52
N ALA A 49 -2.96 13.79 -5.78
CA ALA A 49 -4.01 12.89 -6.28
C ALA A 49 -3.58 11.42 -6.19
N ILE A 50 -2.35 11.09 -6.59
CA ILE A 50 -1.74 9.75 -6.42
C ILE A 50 -1.77 9.32 -4.96
N LYS A 51 -1.36 10.19 -4.03
CA LYS A 51 -1.34 9.87 -2.59
C LYS A 51 -2.73 9.50 -2.06
N PHE A 52 -3.80 10.16 -2.51
CA PHE A 52 -5.16 9.79 -2.12
C PHE A 52 -5.56 8.39 -2.61
N GLU A 53 -5.21 8.02 -3.85
CA GLU A 53 -5.52 6.69 -4.37
C GLU A 53 -4.70 5.59 -3.67
N PHE A 54 -3.43 5.85 -3.32
CA PHE A 54 -2.64 4.94 -2.48
C PHE A 54 -3.20 4.82 -1.06
N ASN A 55 -3.71 5.89 -0.48
CA ASN A 55 -4.33 5.86 0.84
C ASN A 55 -5.60 4.99 0.83
N TRP A 56 -6.41 5.09 -0.22
CA TRP A 56 -7.55 4.19 -0.43
C TRP A 56 -7.11 2.71 -0.49
N ALA A 57 -6.06 2.40 -1.26
CA ALA A 57 -5.54 1.03 -1.34
C ALA A 57 -4.94 0.54 -0.02
N CYS A 58 -4.29 1.43 0.74
CA CYS A 58 -3.75 1.13 2.06
C CYS A 58 -4.87 0.77 3.06
N ASN A 59 -6.00 1.48 3.02
CA ASN A 59 -7.16 1.15 3.86
C ASN A 59 -7.71 -0.25 3.53
N GLN A 60 -7.83 -0.59 2.24
CA GLN A 60 -8.26 -1.93 1.83
C GLN A 60 -7.27 -3.01 2.29
N ALA A 61 -5.95 -2.76 2.16
CA ALA A 61 -4.94 -3.68 2.66
C ALA A 61 -5.04 -3.86 4.19
N GLY A 62 -5.35 -2.79 4.92
CA GLY A 62 -5.61 -2.82 6.36
C GLY A 62 -6.82 -3.68 6.73
N GLU A 63 -7.93 -3.58 6.00
CA GLU A 63 -9.11 -4.43 6.20
C GLU A 63 -8.80 -5.90 5.92
N VAL A 64 -8.11 -6.20 4.81
CA VAL A 64 -7.69 -7.57 4.47
C VAL A 64 -6.78 -8.16 5.54
N TYR A 65 -5.82 -7.37 6.03
CA TYR A 65 -4.93 -7.77 7.11
C TYR A 65 -5.69 -8.04 8.42
N ALA A 66 -6.61 -7.16 8.81
CA ALA A 66 -7.42 -7.32 10.01
C ALA A 66 -8.26 -8.60 9.95
N ASN A 67 -8.92 -8.85 8.81
CA ASN A 67 -9.72 -10.06 8.61
C ASN A 67 -8.85 -11.32 8.66
N ALA A 68 -7.74 -11.36 7.93
CA ALA A 68 -6.85 -12.52 7.92
C ALA A 68 -6.26 -12.82 9.30
N LYS A 69 -5.94 -11.78 10.08
CA LYS A 69 -5.51 -11.91 11.47
C LYS A 69 -6.62 -12.51 12.33
N THR A 70 -7.83 -11.95 12.27
CA THR A 70 -8.98 -12.43 13.05
C THR A 70 -9.33 -13.86 12.70
N ASP A 71 -9.33 -14.25 11.43
CA ASP A 71 -9.63 -15.62 11.00
C ASP A 71 -8.60 -16.61 11.56
N TYR A 72 -7.31 -16.26 11.50
CA TYR A 72 -6.24 -17.06 12.07
C TYR A 72 -6.38 -17.22 13.59
N GLU A 73 -6.52 -16.10 14.32
CA GLU A 73 -6.64 -16.11 15.79
C GLU A 73 -7.90 -16.87 16.24
N ARG A 74 -9.02 -16.66 15.55
CA ARG A 74 -10.27 -17.37 15.82
C ARG A 74 -10.14 -18.87 15.65
N LEU A 75 -9.48 -19.34 14.59
CA LEU A 75 -9.24 -20.78 14.40
C LEU A 75 -8.45 -21.35 15.58
N ILE A 76 -7.34 -20.68 15.94
CA ILE A 76 -6.48 -21.12 17.04
C ILE A 76 -7.29 -21.23 18.34
N ASP A 77 -8.06 -20.20 18.69
CA ASP A 77 -8.81 -20.19 19.95
C ASP A 77 -9.91 -21.26 20.00
N ILE A 78 -10.68 -21.41 18.93
CA ILE A 78 -11.77 -22.39 18.85
C ILE A 78 -11.22 -23.82 18.93
N GLU A 79 -10.23 -24.16 18.10
CA GLU A 79 -9.71 -25.53 18.04
C GLU A 79 -8.89 -25.89 19.28
N THR A 80 -8.14 -24.93 19.85
CA THR A 80 -7.42 -25.14 21.12
C THR A 80 -8.41 -25.46 22.24
N THR A 81 -9.55 -24.74 22.27
CA THR A 81 -10.61 -24.97 23.27
C THR A 81 -11.25 -26.34 23.10
N LYS A 82 -11.53 -26.78 21.87
CA LYS A 82 -12.08 -28.12 21.57
C LYS A 82 -11.14 -29.25 21.98
N ILE A 83 -9.84 -29.14 21.69
CA ILE A 83 -8.84 -30.14 22.11
C ILE A 83 -8.82 -30.26 23.63
N ARG A 84 -8.78 -29.12 24.34
CA ARG A 84 -8.77 -29.13 25.82
C ARG A 84 -10.05 -29.67 26.43
N ALA A 85 -11.20 -29.42 25.81
CA ALA A 85 -12.48 -29.93 26.30
C ALA A 85 -12.60 -31.46 26.14
N THR A 86 -11.85 -32.06 25.21
CA THR A 86 -11.91 -33.49 24.90
C THR A 86 -10.75 -34.30 25.47
N GLN A 87 -9.64 -33.65 25.85
CA GLN A 87 -8.43 -34.30 26.35
C GLN A 87 -8.06 -33.80 27.75
N GLU A 88 -8.26 -34.67 28.75
CA GLU A 88 -8.18 -34.35 30.18
C GLU A 88 -6.78 -33.92 30.67
N LYS A 89 -5.73 -34.18 29.90
CA LYS A 89 -4.32 -33.94 30.30
C LYS A 89 -3.55 -32.96 29.42
N VAL A 90 -4.18 -32.35 28.42
CA VAL A 90 -3.47 -31.46 27.49
C VAL A 90 -3.49 -30.02 28.01
N SER A 91 -2.29 -29.46 28.17
CA SER A 91 -2.13 -28.06 28.53
C SER A 91 -2.57 -27.14 27.38
N ARG A 92 -2.87 -25.87 27.69
CA ARG A 92 -3.22 -24.89 26.64
C ARG A 92 -2.12 -24.74 25.59
N ALA A 93 -0.86 -24.72 26.03
CA ALA A 93 0.29 -24.56 25.15
C ALA A 93 0.44 -25.76 24.19
N GLU A 94 0.28 -26.99 24.68
CA GLU A 94 0.32 -28.20 23.84
C GLU A 94 -0.84 -28.25 22.85
N ALA A 95 -2.07 -27.95 23.30
CA ALA A 95 -3.23 -27.88 22.42
C ALA A 95 -3.02 -26.85 21.30
N GLU A 96 -2.52 -25.66 21.64
CA GLU A 96 -2.22 -24.62 20.67
C GLU A 96 -1.15 -25.05 19.65
N GLN A 97 -0.10 -25.75 20.11
CA GLN A 97 0.93 -26.31 19.21
C GLN A 97 0.34 -27.34 18.24
N ILE A 98 -0.56 -28.21 18.72
CA ILE A 98 -1.26 -29.19 17.88
C ILE A 98 -2.07 -28.47 16.80
N VAL A 99 -2.86 -27.44 17.17
CA VAL A 99 -3.63 -26.67 16.19
C VAL A 99 -2.72 -25.96 15.20
N ARG A 100 -1.65 -25.32 15.66
CA ARG A 100 -0.67 -24.62 14.79
C ARG A 100 0.04 -25.55 13.81
N ALA A 101 0.13 -26.85 14.11
CA ALA A 101 0.69 -27.86 13.23
C ALA A 101 -0.28 -28.34 12.13
N THR A 102 -1.56 -27.95 12.19
CA THR A 102 -2.54 -28.30 11.16
C THR A 102 -2.30 -27.54 9.86
N GLU A 103 -2.67 -28.15 8.73
CA GLU A 103 -2.55 -27.52 7.42
C GLU A 103 -3.41 -26.25 7.30
N GLU A 104 -4.58 -26.26 7.94
CA GLU A 104 -5.49 -25.10 7.94
C GLU A 104 -4.88 -23.91 8.69
N ALA A 105 -4.32 -24.14 9.89
CA ALA A 105 -3.63 -23.09 10.63
C ALA A 105 -2.42 -22.55 9.87
N TYR A 106 -1.70 -23.41 9.12
CA TYR A 106 -0.62 -22.97 8.25
C TYR A 106 -1.11 -22.05 7.13
N LYS A 107 -2.18 -22.43 6.43
CA LYS A 107 -2.78 -21.63 5.34
C LYS A 107 -3.23 -20.26 5.83
N LEU A 108 -3.97 -20.20 6.94
CA LEU A 108 -4.41 -18.93 7.53
C LEU A 108 -3.25 -18.09 8.03
N LYS A 109 -2.23 -18.70 8.65
CA LYS A 109 -1.02 -17.99 9.07
C LYS A 109 -0.27 -17.38 7.89
N LEU A 110 -0.15 -18.11 6.78
CA LEU A 110 0.48 -17.59 5.57
C LEU A 110 -0.31 -16.42 4.99
N ALA A 111 -1.65 -16.53 4.90
CA ALA A 111 -2.51 -15.45 4.43
C ALA A 111 -2.39 -14.19 5.31
N PHE A 112 -2.39 -14.37 6.63
CA PHE A 112 -2.14 -13.32 7.61
C PHE A 112 -0.80 -12.61 7.39
N LEU A 113 0.30 -13.36 7.28
CA LEU A 113 1.64 -12.79 7.09
C LEU A 113 1.78 -12.07 5.74
N VAL A 114 1.21 -12.61 4.67
CA VAL A 114 1.22 -11.97 3.35
C VAL A 114 0.44 -10.66 3.40
N ALA A 115 -0.74 -10.64 4.03
CA ALA A 115 -1.54 -9.43 4.19
C ALA A 115 -0.81 -8.38 5.04
N GLU A 116 -0.14 -8.80 6.12
CA GLU A 116 0.69 -7.93 6.96
C GLU A 116 1.79 -7.24 6.15
N LYS A 117 2.55 -8.02 5.37
CA LYS A 117 3.66 -7.47 4.56
C LYS A 117 3.17 -6.56 3.44
N ARG A 118 2.02 -6.86 2.84
CA ARG A 118 1.39 -5.99 1.85
C ARG A 118 1.01 -4.64 2.46
N GLU A 119 0.37 -4.66 3.62
CA GLU A 119 -0.04 -3.45 4.34
C GLU A 119 1.16 -2.60 4.75
N GLN A 120 2.18 -3.22 5.35
CA GLN A 120 3.43 -2.55 5.74
C GLN A 120 4.14 -1.93 4.53
N SER A 121 4.20 -2.64 3.40
CA SER A 121 4.79 -2.12 2.17
C SER A 121 4.02 -0.92 1.61
N MET A 122 2.68 -0.93 1.68
CA MET A 122 1.85 0.18 1.23
C MET A 122 2.04 1.42 2.11
N ARG A 123 2.14 1.26 3.43
CA ARG A 123 2.47 2.37 4.34
C ARG A 123 3.83 2.99 4.01
N LYS A 124 4.85 2.15 3.85
CA LYS A 124 6.19 2.62 3.50
C LYS A 124 6.20 3.38 2.17
N PHE A 125 5.41 2.92 1.20
CA PHE A 125 5.26 3.62 -0.08
C PHE A 125 4.60 5.00 0.09
N LEU A 126 3.58 5.12 0.94
CA LEU A 126 2.96 6.41 1.26
C LEU A 126 3.94 7.38 1.92
N ASP A 127 4.83 6.88 2.78
CA ASP A 127 5.88 7.69 3.38
C ASP A 127 6.85 8.23 2.32
N THR A 128 7.30 7.36 1.39
CA THR A 128 8.14 7.76 0.25
C THR A 128 7.46 8.80 -0.65
N LEU A 129 6.15 8.68 -0.91
CA LEU A 129 5.39 9.72 -1.62
C LEU A 129 5.34 11.04 -0.84
N GLY A 130 5.23 10.98 0.49
CA GLY A 130 5.29 12.15 1.36
C GLY A 130 6.63 12.88 1.26
N GLU A 131 7.73 12.14 1.31
CA GLU A 131 9.09 12.68 1.13
C GLU A 131 9.27 13.31 -0.25
N ALA A 132 8.80 12.65 -1.32
CA ALA A 132 8.87 13.18 -2.68
C ALA A 132 8.09 14.50 -2.84
N LEU A 133 6.95 14.64 -2.17
CA LEU A 133 6.17 15.89 -2.13
C LEU A 133 6.94 17.02 -1.45
N GLU A 134 7.60 16.76 -0.32
CA GLU A 134 8.37 17.78 0.40
C GLU A 134 9.65 18.19 -0.37
N LEU A 135 10.31 17.24 -1.04
CA LEU A 135 11.41 17.54 -1.96
C LEU A 135 10.94 18.46 -3.09
N HIS A 136 9.82 18.14 -3.73
CA HIS A 136 9.25 18.98 -4.79
C HIS A 136 8.89 20.39 -4.31
N ARG A 137 8.39 20.54 -3.06
CA ARG A 137 8.12 21.85 -2.45
C ARG A 137 9.39 22.67 -2.25
N THR A 138 10.46 22.00 -1.80
CA THR A 138 11.77 22.61 -1.56
C THR A 138 12.42 23.06 -2.87
N ASP A 139 12.46 22.19 -3.88
CA ASP A 139 12.98 22.52 -5.22
C ASP A 139 12.29 23.75 -5.83
N ARG A 140 10.96 23.86 -5.66
CA ARG A 140 10.20 25.04 -6.13
C ARG A 140 10.50 26.30 -5.33
N ALA A 141 10.82 26.19 -4.05
CA ALA A 141 11.22 27.32 -3.23
C ALA A 141 12.60 27.82 -3.65
N ASP A 142 13.54 26.91 -3.90
CA ASP A 142 14.89 27.25 -4.34
C ASP A 142 14.90 27.87 -5.74
N LYS A 143 14.15 27.29 -6.70
CA LYS A 143 13.98 27.90 -8.03
C LYS A 143 13.47 29.34 -7.96
N ARG A 144 12.45 29.61 -7.12
CA ARG A 144 11.93 30.97 -6.93
C ARG A 144 12.95 31.93 -6.35
N LYS A 145 13.80 31.47 -5.41
CA LYS A 145 14.90 32.28 -4.87
C LYS A 145 15.96 32.57 -5.95
N THR A 146 16.36 31.57 -6.71
CA THR A 146 17.33 31.73 -7.80
C THR A 146 16.81 32.71 -8.87
N ASP A 147 15.54 32.57 -9.26
CA ASP A 147 14.90 33.48 -10.22
C ASP A 147 14.82 34.92 -9.68
N SER A 148 14.53 35.12 -8.38
CA SER A 148 14.55 36.46 -7.78
C SER A 148 15.95 37.05 -7.70
N PHE A 149 16.97 36.25 -7.36
CA PHE A 149 18.36 36.71 -7.34
C PHE A 149 18.86 37.12 -8.74
N HIS A 150 18.51 36.38 -9.79
CA HIS A 150 18.86 36.76 -11.17
C HIS A 150 18.10 37.99 -11.66
N ALA A 151 16.86 38.19 -11.22
CA ALA A 151 16.10 39.41 -11.52
C ALA A 151 16.67 40.65 -10.80
N GLU A 152 17.18 40.50 -9.58
CA GLU A 152 17.81 41.58 -8.81
C GLU A 152 19.26 41.87 -9.24
N ALA A 153 20.01 40.86 -9.70
CA ALA A 153 21.39 41.01 -10.19
C ALA A 153 21.47 41.43 -11.68
N GLY A 154 20.32 41.60 -12.35
CA GLY A 154 20.20 42.03 -13.74
C GLY A 154 20.08 43.55 -13.93
N VAL A 155 20.66 44.35 -13.03
CA VAL A 155 20.89 45.80 -13.16
C VAL A 155 22.39 46.08 -13.15
#